data_AF-A0A6G6K0P8-F1
#
_entry.id   AF-A0A6G6K0P8-F1
#
_cell.length_a   1.000
_cell.length_b   1.000
_cell.length_c   1.000
_cell.angle_alpha   90.00
_cell.angle_beta   90.00
_cell.angle_gamma   90.00
#
_symmetry.space_group_name_H-M   'P 1'
#
loop_
_entity.id
_entity.type
_entity.pdbx_description
1 polymer ?
#
loop_
_entity_poly.entity_id
_entity_poly.type
_entity_poly.pdbx_seq_one_letter_code
_entity_poly.pdbx_strand_id
1 'polypeptide(L)'
;MDPFLWLGAFALCVVLHLVIHPQARLFRDALTWLGRHPAPFLWLMASLMVHEWWSLRTGASAPLAVAHPLSPWPEVFLDCAVRGWQRFAMLFHQAIHPPPVLAGTIIGSVIMGLFSAASQMWLCCYFVASRESLLPDAGVRAALVRWKTILVLAVIHGAWWWMAERTDSPTRLLREWVMPEFLIFLGPLPLAAAAARVDFLKAGSATVRWWARVWLPMLMLALTAVPLLALLEYSLHLLPAVIPPARVVTQLLAASVLEAALHSWLFVSAALLLLRGGYLDDDPSHV
;
A
#
# COMPACT_ATOMS: atom_id res chain seq x y z
N MET A 1 10.32 29.34 -2.75
CA MET A 1 8.87 29.38 -2.44
C MET A 1 8.14 28.14 -2.96
N ASP A 2 8.72 27.41 -3.91
CA ASP A 2 8.09 26.28 -4.59
C ASP A 2 7.73 25.04 -3.73
N PRO A 3 8.50 24.60 -2.71
CA PRO A 3 8.17 23.34 -2.03
C PRO A 3 6.88 23.40 -1.21
N PHE A 4 6.55 24.56 -0.63
CA PHE A 4 5.31 24.76 0.13
C PHE A 4 4.07 24.77 -0.78
N LEU A 5 4.20 25.25 -2.02
CA LEU A 5 3.10 25.23 -3.00
C LEU A 5 2.73 23.79 -3.38
N TRP A 6 3.71 22.91 -3.57
CA TRP A 6 3.47 21.50 -3.90
C TRP A 6 2.90 20.71 -2.72
N LEU A 7 3.35 20.98 -1.50
CA LEU A 7 2.71 20.44 -0.29
C LEU A 7 1.27 20.93 -0.15
N GLY A 8 1.01 22.20 -0.48
CA GLY A 8 -0.34 22.77 -0.55
C GLY A 8 -1.21 22.11 -1.61
N ALA A 9 -0.66 21.85 -2.80
CA ALA A 9 -1.36 21.14 -3.88
C ALA A 9 -1.69 19.69 -3.48
N PHE A 10 -0.75 18.98 -2.84
CA PHE A 10 -1.00 17.66 -2.28
C PHE A 10 -2.14 17.67 -1.26
N ALA A 11 -2.10 18.59 -0.29
CA ALA A 11 -3.16 18.73 0.71
C ALA A 11 -4.52 19.07 0.07
N LEU A 12 -4.54 19.95 -0.93
CA LEU A 12 -5.74 20.27 -1.69
C LEU A 12 -6.29 19.02 -2.39
N CYS A 13 -5.44 18.22 -3.05
CA CYS A 13 -5.87 16.97 -3.67
C CYS A 13 -6.52 16.01 -2.66
N VAL A 14 -5.96 15.87 -1.45
CA VAL A 14 -6.60 15.08 -0.38
C VAL A 14 -7.98 15.64 -0.03
N VAL A 15 -8.12 16.96 0.14
CA VAL A 15 -9.41 17.60 0.43
C VAL A 15 -10.42 17.36 -0.70
N LEU A 16 -10.00 17.44 -1.96
CA LEU A 16 -10.86 17.17 -3.11
C LEU A 16 -11.40 15.73 -3.12
N HIS A 17 -10.58 14.75 -2.71
CA HIS A 17 -11.04 13.37 -2.52
C HIS A 17 -12.10 13.27 -1.41
N LEU A 18 -11.98 14.06 -0.36
CA LEU A 18 -12.90 14.04 0.78
C LEU A 18 -14.20 14.78 0.56
N VAL A 19 -14.24 15.76 -0.34
CA VAL A 19 -15.39 16.66 -0.51
C VAL A 19 -16.09 16.47 -1.86
N ILE A 20 -15.33 16.38 -2.96
CA ILE A 20 -15.86 16.50 -4.32
C ILE A 20 -15.90 15.16 -5.05
N HIS A 21 -14.97 14.25 -4.78
CA HIS A 21 -14.86 13.00 -5.54
C HIS A 21 -16.16 12.18 -5.49
N PRO A 22 -16.55 11.48 -6.60
CA PRO A 22 -17.77 10.65 -6.62
C PRO A 22 -17.83 9.60 -5.51
N GLN A 23 -16.67 9.17 -5.01
CA GLN A 23 -16.51 8.21 -3.92
C GLN A 23 -16.14 8.88 -2.56
N ALA A 24 -16.37 10.19 -2.40
CA ALA A 24 -15.98 10.94 -1.20
C ALA A 24 -16.49 10.33 0.12
N ARG A 25 -17.70 9.77 0.11
CA ARG A 25 -18.24 9.05 1.29
C ARG A 25 -17.32 7.90 1.71
N LEU A 26 -16.87 7.10 0.75
CA LEU A 26 -15.99 5.95 1.00
C LEU A 26 -14.62 6.41 1.54
N PHE A 27 -14.08 7.50 1.03
CA PHE A 27 -12.84 8.10 1.56
C PHE A 27 -13.00 8.62 3.00
N ARG A 28 -14.14 9.24 3.33
CA ARG A 28 -14.43 9.69 4.71
C ARG A 28 -14.66 8.52 5.65
N ASP A 29 -15.34 7.46 5.19
CA ASP A 29 -15.52 6.23 5.95
C ASP A 29 -14.15 5.59 6.26
N ALA A 30 -13.23 5.59 5.29
CA ALA A 30 -11.86 5.10 5.48
C ALA A 30 -11.08 5.91 6.51
N LEU A 31 -11.14 7.25 6.48
CA LEU A 31 -10.51 8.09 7.52
C LEU A 31 -11.11 7.84 8.90
N THR A 32 -12.43 7.70 8.98
CA THR A 32 -13.12 7.43 10.24
C THR A 32 -12.68 6.09 10.81
N TRP A 33 -12.52 5.07 9.95
CA TRP A 33 -12.01 3.77 10.36
C TRP A 33 -10.57 3.86 10.88
N LEU A 34 -9.67 4.56 10.17
CA LEU A 34 -8.29 4.75 10.62
C LEU A 34 -8.21 5.47 11.96
N GLY A 35 -9.06 6.47 12.20
CA GLY A 35 -9.13 7.18 13.48
C GLY A 35 -9.57 6.28 14.64
N ARG A 36 -10.38 5.25 14.38
CA ARG A 36 -10.79 4.25 15.37
C ARG A 36 -9.79 3.09 15.52
N HIS A 37 -9.01 2.85 14.48
CA HIS A 37 -8.08 1.73 14.38
C HIS A 37 -6.68 2.21 13.97
N PRO A 38 -5.94 2.87 14.88
CA PRO A 38 -4.64 3.45 14.53
C PRO A 38 -3.53 2.39 14.38
N ALA A 39 -3.73 1.16 14.87
CA ALA A 39 -2.67 0.14 14.93
C ALA A 39 -2.06 -0.19 13.55
N PRO A 40 -2.82 -0.45 12.47
CA PRO A 40 -2.26 -0.64 11.13
C PRO A 40 -1.39 0.51 10.63
N PHE A 41 -1.86 1.75 10.82
CA PHE A 41 -1.12 2.95 10.42
C PHE A 41 0.20 3.06 11.20
N LEU A 42 0.14 2.91 12.53
CA LEU A 42 1.33 2.99 13.39
C LEU A 42 2.34 1.89 13.07
N TRP A 43 1.85 0.69 12.74
CA TRP A 43 2.68 -0.45 12.40
C TRP A 43 3.39 -0.25 11.04
N LEU A 44 2.66 0.24 10.03
CA LEU A 44 3.26 0.59 8.74
C LEU A 44 4.28 1.72 8.90
N MET A 45 3.93 2.80 9.60
CA MET A 45 4.84 3.92 9.90
C MET A 45 6.12 3.45 10.59
N ALA A 46 6.00 2.63 11.64
CA ALA A 46 7.16 2.10 12.36
C ALA A 46 8.03 1.22 11.46
N SER A 47 7.41 0.38 10.63
CA SER A 47 8.15 -0.50 9.71
C SER A 47 8.90 0.29 8.62
N LEU A 48 8.31 1.36 8.08
CA LEU A 48 8.96 2.27 7.15
C LEU A 48 10.17 2.96 7.79
N MET A 49 10.01 3.49 9.01
CA MET A 49 11.13 4.10 9.73
C MET A 49 12.28 3.12 9.97
N VAL A 50 11.97 1.88 10.36
CA VAL A 50 12.98 0.83 10.60
C VAL A 50 13.67 0.44 9.30
N HIS A 51 12.91 0.26 8.22
CA HIS A 51 13.46 -0.08 6.91
C HIS A 51 14.42 1.01 6.43
N GLU A 52 13.97 2.28 6.44
CA GLU A 52 14.76 3.41 5.96
C GLU A 52 16.01 3.64 6.82
N TRP A 53 15.87 3.55 8.15
CA TRP A 53 17.00 3.60 9.06
C TRP A 53 18.02 2.49 8.77
N TRP A 54 17.55 1.27 8.48
CA TRP A 54 18.42 0.15 8.16
C TRP A 54 19.16 0.38 6.84
N SER A 55 18.47 0.82 5.79
CA SER A 55 19.06 1.16 4.49
C SER A 55 20.16 2.22 4.60
N LEU A 56 19.89 3.29 5.35
CA LEU A 56 20.89 4.33 5.64
C LEU A 56 22.12 3.77 6.36
N ARG A 57 21.93 2.83 7.30
CA ARG A 57 23.02 2.23 8.07
C ARG A 57 23.89 1.29 7.22
N THR A 58 23.30 0.53 6.32
CA THR A 58 24.02 -0.50 5.52
C THR A 58 24.62 0.06 4.24
N GLY A 59 24.37 1.33 3.91
CA GLY A 59 24.84 1.93 2.66
C GLY A 59 24.19 1.34 1.42
N ALA A 60 23.12 0.55 1.59
CA ALA A 60 22.21 0.23 0.50
C ALA A 60 21.61 1.56 0.02
N SER A 61 21.66 1.81 -1.30
CA SER A 61 21.27 3.04 -1.99
C SER A 61 20.44 3.99 -1.13
N ALA A 62 20.99 5.16 -0.79
CA ALA A 62 20.26 6.16 -0.02
C ALA A 62 18.85 6.30 -0.60
N PRO A 63 17.79 6.33 0.23
CA PRO A 63 16.42 6.45 -0.28
C PRO A 63 16.35 7.59 -1.29
N LEU A 64 15.68 7.34 -2.41
CA LEU A 64 15.50 8.30 -3.51
C LEU A 64 15.13 9.71 -2.99
N ALA A 65 14.35 9.77 -1.91
CA ALA A 65 13.94 10.99 -1.23
C ALA A 65 15.08 11.84 -0.62
N VAL A 66 16.28 11.29 -0.41
CA VAL A 66 17.42 11.97 0.23
C VAL A 66 18.54 12.32 -0.77
N ALA A 67 18.51 11.74 -1.97
CA ALA A 67 19.70 11.72 -2.82
C ALA A 67 19.96 13.04 -3.58
N HIS A 68 18.95 13.70 -4.15
CA HIS A 68 19.18 14.87 -5.03
C HIS A 68 18.03 15.89 -5.06
N PRO A 69 18.31 17.20 -5.29
CA PRO A 69 17.27 18.16 -5.63
C PRO A 69 16.59 17.74 -6.92
N LEU A 70 15.27 17.54 -6.87
CA LEU A 70 14.49 17.13 -8.03
C LEU A 70 14.44 18.25 -9.08
N SER A 71 14.46 17.83 -10.35
CA SER A 71 14.05 18.66 -11.48
C SER A 71 12.60 19.18 -11.32
N PRO A 72 12.21 20.24 -12.03
CA PRO A 72 10.84 20.77 -11.99
C PRO A 72 9.78 19.70 -12.23
N TRP A 73 8.64 19.80 -11.53
CA TRP A 73 7.55 18.80 -11.58
C TRP A 73 7.16 18.32 -12.99
N PRO A 74 6.97 19.19 -14.00
CA PRO A 74 6.58 18.74 -15.34
C PRO A 74 7.56 17.76 -15.97
N GLU A 75 8.86 17.89 -15.67
CA GLU A 75 9.92 17.05 -16.24
C GLU A 75 9.98 15.68 -15.58
N VAL A 76 9.53 15.57 -14.32
CA VAL A 76 9.58 14.32 -13.52
C VAL A 76 8.21 13.69 -13.30
N PHE A 77 7.15 14.28 -13.87
CA PHE A 77 5.77 13.84 -13.66
C PHE A 77 5.57 12.37 -14.06
N LEU A 78 6.06 11.96 -15.23
CA LEU A 78 5.89 10.60 -15.71
C LEU A 78 6.61 9.59 -14.82
N ASP A 79 7.84 9.90 -14.39
CA ASP A 79 8.58 9.03 -13.46
C ASP A 79 7.86 8.92 -12.11
N CYS A 80 7.33 10.04 -11.60
CA CYS A 80 6.53 10.04 -10.38
C CYS A 80 5.20 9.30 -10.56
N ALA A 81 4.59 9.35 -11.75
CA ALA A 81 3.36 8.62 -12.07
C ALA A 81 3.61 7.11 -12.15
N VAL A 82 4.73 6.67 -12.74
CA VAL A 82 5.15 5.26 -12.74
C VAL A 82 5.39 4.78 -11.30
N ARG A 83 6.09 5.56 -10.48
CA ARG A 83 6.27 5.24 -9.05
C ARG A 83 4.93 5.23 -8.30
N GLY A 84 4.04 6.18 -8.61
CA GLY A 84 2.70 6.23 -8.05
C GLY A 84 1.86 4.99 -8.41
N TRP A 85 1.99 4.50 -9.65
CA TRP A 85 1.36 3.27 -10.11
C TRP A 85 1.89 2.04 -9.37
N GLN A 86 3.21 1.93 -9.20
CA GLN A 86 3.83 0.86 -8.43
C GLN A 86 3.36 0.90 -6.96
N ARG A 87 3.36 2.08 -6.32
CA ARG A 87 2.85 2.25 -4.96
C ARG A 87 1.36 1.88 -4.86
N PHE A 88 0.56 2.23 -5.86
CA PHE A 88 -0.85 1.86 -5.93
C PHE A 88 -1.02 0.33 -5.96
N ALA A 89 -0.23 -0.36 -6.78
CA ALA A 89 -0.21 -1.81 -6.80
C ALA A 89 0.16 -2.40 -5.44
N MET A 90 1.07 -1.78 -4.71
CA MET A 90 1.51 -2.25 -3.40
C MET A 90 0.53 -2.00 -2.25
N LEU A 91 -0.55 -1.21 -2.44
CA LEU A 91 -1.53 -0.89 -1.39
C LEU A 91 -2.02 -2.14 -0.66
N PHE A 92 -2.34 -3.19 -1.41
CA PHE A 92 -2.81 -4.44 -0.84
C PHE A 92 -1.71 -5.34 -0.32
N HIS A 93 -0.47 -5.19 -0.77
CA HIS A 93 0.62 -6.15 -0.54
C HIS A 93 1.60 -5.73 0.56
N GLN A 94 1.57 -4.46 0.96
CA GLN A 94 2.44 -3.91 2.00
C GLN A 94 1.61 -3.44 3.20
N ALA A 95 1.39 -4.34 4.16
CA ALA A 95 0.93 -3.96 5.50
C ALA A 95 2.10 -3.56 6.42
N ILE A 96 3.30 -4.05 6.11
CA ILE A 96 4.58 -3.58 6.65
C ILE A 96 5.58 -3.41 5.52
N HIS A 97 6.58 -2.59 5.77
CA HIS A 97 7.80 -2.58 4.99
C HIS A 97 8.85 -3.48 5.67
N PRO A 98 9.15 -4.67 5.11
CA PRO A 98 10.11 -5.58 5.73
C PRO A 98 11.52 -4.96 5.67
N PRO A 99 12.35 -5.10 6.71
CA PRO A 99 13.72 -4.62 6.67
C PRO A 99 14.49 -5.32 5.53
N PRO A 100 15.38 -4.62 4.80
CA PRO A 100 16.09 -5.18 3.66
C PRO A 100 17.29 -6.02 4.12
N VAL A 101 16.98 -7.16 4.73
CA VAL A 101 17.97 -8.13 5.21
C VAL A 101 18.45 -8.96 4.01
N LEU A 102 19.76 -8.96 3.75
CA LEU A 102 20.37 -9.67 2.60
C LEU A 102 19.79 -9.22 1.24
N ALA A 103 19.58 -7.91 1.07
CA ALA A 103 19.03 -7.31 -0.14
C ALA A 103 19.79 -7.77 -1.41
N GLY A 104 19.05 -8.04 -2.48
CA GLY A 104 19.57 -8.50 -3.77
C GLY A 104 19.86 -10.00 -3.84
N THR A 105 19.63 -10.74 -2.75
CA THR A 105 19.76 -12.20 -2.72
C THR A 105 18.40 -12.88 -2.76
N ILE A 106 18.33 -14.09 -3.34
CA ILE A 106 17.10 -14.90 -3.34
C ILE A 106 16.59 -15.14 -1.91
N ILE A 107 17.51 -15.40 -0.96
CA ILE A 107 17.18 -15.62 0.45
C ILE A 107 16.54 -14.36 1.06
N GLY A 108 17.12 -13.20 0.81
CA GLY A 108 16.56 -11.91 1.23
C GLY A 108 15.14 -11.71 0.71
N SER A 109 14.93 -11.92 -0.59
CA SER A 109 13.61 -11.79 -1.21
C SER A 109 12.57 -12.77 -0.63
N VAL A 110 12.96 -14.01 -0.31
CA VAL A 110 12.08 -14.99 0.36
C VAL A 110 11.66 -14.53 1.76
N ILE A 111 12.61 -14.02 2.55
CA ILE A 111 12.33 -13.47 3.89
C ILE A 111 11.36 -12.29 3.78
N MET A 112 11.64 -11.34 2.88
CA MET A 112 10.77 -10.18 2.65
C MET A 112 9.38 -10.60 2.18
N GLY A 113 9.29 -11.63 1.33
CA GLY A 113 8.04 -12.22 0.87
C GLY A 113 7.19 -12.78 2.00
N LEU A 114 7.79 -13.54 2.92
CA LEU A 114 7.12 -14.09 4.11
C LEU A 114 6.58 -12.99 5.03
N PHE A 115 7.39 -11.99 5.34
CA PHE A 115 6.98 -10.85 6.16
C PHE A 115 5.84 -10.06 5.53
N SER A 116 5.91 -9.82 4.22
CA SER A 116 4.86 -9.12 3.47
C SER A 116 3.56 -9.93 3.47
N ALA A 117 3.62 -11.24 3.24
CA ALA A 117 2.43 -12.09 3.20
C ALA A 117 1.77 -12.25 4.58
N ALA A 118 2.54 -12.45 5.63
CA ALA A 118 2.03 -12.62 6.99
C ALA A 118 1.37 -11.33 7.50
N SER A 119 2.03 -10.18 7.29
CA SER A 119 1.48 -8.88 7.68
C SER A 119 0.24 -8.50 6.87
N GLN A 120 0.24 -8.77 5.57
CA GLN A 120 -0.92 -8.54 4.71
C GLN A 120 -2.13 -9.36 5.17
N MET A 121 -1.93 -10.65 5.47
CA MET A 121 -3.01 -11.50 5.97
C MET A 121 -3.51 -11.03 7.33
N TRP A 122 -2.61 -10.62 8.23
CA TRP A 122 -2.97 -9.99 9.51
C TRP A 122 -3.81 -8.74 9.31
N LEU A 123 -3.39 -7.81 8.45
CA LEU A 123 -4.12 -6.56 8.19
C LEU A 123 -5.51 -6.84 7.62
N CYS A 124 -5.63 -7.77 6.67
CA CYS A 124 -6.92 -8.15 6.11
C CYS A 124 -7.84 -8.79 7.16
N CYS A 125 -7.32 -9.70 7.99
CA CYS A 125 -8.09 -10.30 9.09
C CYS A 125 -8.51 -9.26 10.13
N TYR A 126 -7.60 -8.36 10.51
CA TYR A 126 -7.89 -7.26 11.43
C TYR A 126 -8.98 -6.35 10.88
N PHE A 127 -8.87 -5.96 9.60
CA PHE A 127 -9.87 -5.12 8.94
C PHE A 127 -11.25 -5.78 8.92
N VAL A 128 -11.36 -7.03 8.48
CA VAL A 128 -12.63 -7.79 8.47
C VAL A 128 -13.21 -7.90 9.88
N ALA A 129 -12.41 -8.33 10.86
CA ALA A 129 -12.87 -8.51 12.23
C ALA A 129 -13.30 -7.20 12.90
N SER A 130 -12.62 -6.09 12.60
CA SER A 130 -12.99 -4.76 13.12
C SER A 130 -14.38 -4.32 12.63
N ARG A 131 -14.78 -4.74 11.42
CA ARG A 131 -16.11 -4.46 10.86
C ARG A 131 -17.20 -5.34 11.46
N GLU A 132 -16.85 -6.57 11.84
CA GLU A 132 -17.75 -7.53 12.50
C GLU A 132 -17.84 -7.32 14.03
N SER A 133 -17.14 -6.31 14.58
CA SER A 133 -17.03 -6.04 16.03
C SER A 133 -16.45 -7.21 16.87
N LEU A 134 -15.65 -8.08 16.25
CA LEU A 134 -15.10 -9.30 16.87
C LEU A 134 -13.67 -9.10 17.45
N LEU A 135 -13.33 -7.88 17.86
CA LEU A 135 -11.94 -7.43 18.08
C LEU A 135 -11.10 -8.12 19.18
N PRO A 136 -11.62 -8.79 20.24
CA PRO A 136 -10.74 -9.24 21.33
C PRO A 136 -9.63 -10.22 20.92
N ASP A 137 -9.85 -11.07 19.90
CA ASP A 137 -8.92 -12.17 19.53
C ASP A 137 -8.66 -12.34 18.01
N ALA A 138 -9.23 -11.48 17.16
CA ALA A 138 -9.50 -11.85 15.77
C ALA A 138 -8.42 -11.48 14.72
N GLY A 139 -7.36 -10.75 15.09
CA GLY A 139 -6.32 -10.35 14.13
C GLY A 139 -5.29 -11.46 13.86
N VAL A 140 -4.41 -11.71 14.84
CA VAL A 140 -3.24 -12.59 14.69
C VAL A 140 -3.64 -14.07 14.60
N ARG A 141 -4.51 -14.53 15.51
CA ARG A 141 -4.94 -15.94 15.53
C ARG A 141 -5.66 -16.32 14.24
N ALA A 142 -6.55 -15.45 13.73
CA ALA A 142 -7.24 -15.70 12.48
C ALA A 142 -6.28 -15.74 11.27
N ALA A 143 -5.25 -14.89 11.26
CA ALA A 143 -4.23 -14.92 10.23
C ALA A 143 -3.42 -16.23 10.25
N LEU A 144 -2.98 -16.69 11.44
CA LEU A 144 -2.18 -17.91 11.59
C LEU A 144 -2.91 -19.18 11.12
N VAL A 145 -4.24 -19.26 11.29
CA VAL A 145 -5.04 -20.38 10.77
C VAL A 145 -4.96 -20.48 9.23
N ARG A 146 -4.65 -19.37 8.55
CA ARG A 146 -4.53 -19.27 7.08
C ARG A 146 -3.09 -19.43 6.59
N TRP A 147 -2.23 -20.12 7.32
CA TRP A 147 -0.80 -20.28 6.99
C TRP A 147 -0.54 -20.78 5.56
N LYS A 148 -1.39 -21.65 5.00
CA LYS A 148 -1.28 -22.11 3.60
C LYS A 148 -1.40 -20.95 2.61
N THR A 149 -2.40 -20.09 2.81
CA THR A 149 -2.60 -18.88 2.00
C THR A 149 -1.42 -17.93 2.16
N ILE A 150 -0.88 -17.80 3.38
CA ILE A 150 0.33 -17.00 3.64
C ILE A 150 1.53 -17.54 2.87
N LEU A 151 1.75 -18.86 2.82
CA LEU A 151 2.88 -19.45 2.08
C LEU A 151 2.77 -19.19 0.57
N VAL A 152 1.58 -19.32 -0.01
CA VAL A 152 1.39 -19.04 -1.45
C VAL A 152 1.62 -17.55 -1.74
N LEU A 153 1.07 -16.67 -0.92
CA LEU A 153 1.32 -15.22 -1.01
C LEU A 153 2.81 -14.89 -0.83
N ALA A 154 3.52 -15.60 0.04
CA ALA A 154 4.95 -15.39 0.26
C ALA A 154 5.80 -15.71 -0.97
N VAL A 155 5.41 -16.73 -1.77
CA VAL A 155 6.08 -17.02 -3.05
C VAL A 155 5.87 -15.87 -4.03
N ILE A 156 4.65 -15.36 -4.16
CA ILE A 156 4.31 -14.24 -5.04
C ILE A 156 5.07 -12.98 -4.62
N HIS A 157 5.04 -12.64 -3.34
CA HIS A 157 5.76 -11.50 -2.80
C HIS A 157 7.27 -11.67 -2.88
N GLY A 158 7.79 -12.87 -2.69
CA GLY A 158 9.22 -13.15 -2.83
C GLY A 158 9.70 -12.93 -4.26
N ALA A 159 8.92 -13.36 -5.25
CA ALA A 159 9.19 -13.08 -6.65
C ALA A 159 9.13 -11.57 -6.97
N TRP A 160 8.17 -10.86 -6.38
CA TRP A 160 8.11 -9.39 -6.47
C TRP A 160 9.36 -8.74 -5.90
N TRP A 161 9.72 -9.02 -4.65
CA TRP A 161 10.88 -8.42 -4.00
C TRP A 161 12.17 -8.70 -4.76
N TRP A 162 12.32 -9.93 -5.26
CA TRP A 162 13.45 -10.29 -6.09
C TRP A 162 13.52 -9.48 -7.39
N MET A 163 12.38 -9.19 -8.02
CA MET A 163 12.30 -8.36 -9.23
C MET A 163 12.48 -6.87 -8.93
N ALA A 164 11.95 -6.39 -7.79
CA ALA A 164 12.06 -5.00 -7.36
C ALA A 164 13.51 -4.59 -7.06
N GLU A 165 14.33 -5.54 -6.58
CA GLU A 165 15.76 -5.33 -6.31
C GLU A 165 16.65 -5.36 -7.56
N ARG A 166 16.11 -5.77 -8.73
CA ARG A 166 16.85 -5.74 -10.00
C ARG A 166 16.95 -4.31 -10.50
N THR A 167 18.10 -3.92 -11.05
CA THR A 167 18.34 -2.59 -11.66
C THR A 167 18.68 -2.66 -13.15
N ASP A 168 18.78 -3.85 -13.72
CA ASP A 168 19.16 -4.06 -15.11
C ASP A 168 18.07 -3.64 -16.10
N SER A 169 18.49 -3.14 -17.26
CA SER A 169 17.59 -2.66 -18.34
C SER A 169 16.61 -3.74 -18.84
N PRO A 170 17.00 -5.01 -19.03
CA PRO A 170 16.10 -6.05 -19.54
C PRO A 170 14.89 -6.33 -18.63
N THR A 171 15.04 -6.20 -17.31
CA THR A 171 13.96 -6.44 -16.34
C THR A 171 13.06 -5.22 -16.12
N ARG A 172 13.43 -4.06 -16.67
CA ARG A 172 12.71 -2.79 -16.46
C ARG A 172 11.23 -2.87 -16.82
N LEU A 173 10.90 -3.39 -18.00
CA LEU A 173 9.50 -3.52 -18.45
C LEU A 173 8.68 -4.41 -17.50
N LEU A 174 9.26 -5.53 -17.09
CA LEU A 174 8.62 -6.47 -16.18
C LEU A 174 8.39 -5.84 -14.80
N ARG A 175 9.40 -5.15 -14.27
CA ARG A 175 9.37 -4.49 -12.95
C ARG A 175 8.44 -3.27 -12.90
N GLU A 176 8.44 -2.44 -13.94
CA GLU A 176 7.73 -1.16 -13.94
C GLU A 176 6.28 -1.25 -14.42
N TRP A 177 5.96 -2.23 -15.28
CA TRP A 177 4.64 -2.31 -15.92
C TRP A 177 3.92 -3.62 -15.64
N VAL A 178 4.51 -4.76 -15.98
CA VAL A 178 3.81 -6.06 -15.94
C VAL A 178 3.53 -6.51 -14.51
N MET A 179 4.49 -6.34 -13.61
CA MET A 179 4.40 -6.84 -12.25
C MET A 179 3.41 -6.02 -11.39
N PRO A 180 3.37 -4.68 -11.46
CA PRO A 180 2.30 -3.90 -10.81
C PRO A 180 0.89 -4.32 -11.23
N GLU A 181 0.65 -4.56 -12.52
CA GLU A 181 -0.65 -5.05 -13.02
C GLU A 181 -1.02 -6.40 -12.41
N PHE A 182 -0.05 -7.31 -12.37
CA PHE A 182 -0.24 -8.63 -11.76
C PHE A 182 -0.55 -8.53 -10.27
N LEU A 183 0.15 -7.66 -9.54
CA LEU A 183 -0.10 -7.41 -8.12
C LEU A 183 -1.48 -6.78 -7.91
N ILE A 184 -1.88 -5.79 -8.69
CA ILE A 184 -3.23 -5.20 -8.59
C ILE A 184 -4.29 -6.29 -8.75
N PHE A 185 -4.18 -7.13 -9.77
CA PHE A 185 -5.12 -8.22 -9.98
C PHE A 185 -5.21 -9.16 -8.76
N LEU A 186 -4.08 -9.46 -8.12
CA LEU A 186 -4.01 -10.31 -6.94
C LEU A 186 -4.33 -9.59 -5.61
N GLY A 187 -4.35 -8.26 -5.61
CA GLY A 187 -4.52 -7.43 -4.41
C GLY A 187 -5.73 -7.80 -3.54
N PRO A 188 -6.91 -8.12 -4.11
CA PRO A 188 -8.06 -8.52 -3.31
C PRO A 188 -7.98 -9.93 -2.71
N LEU A 189 -7.07 -10.79 -3.18
CA LEU A 189 -7.03 -12.20 -2.79
C LEU A 189 -6.90 -12.44 -1.27
N PRO A 190 -5.97 -11.80 -0.55
CA PRO A 190 -5.87 -11.96 0.90
C PRO A 190 -7.10 -11.40 1.63
N LEU A 191 -7.71 -10.33 1.10
CA LEU A 191 -8.95 -9.79 1.64
C LEU A 191 -10.12 -10.77 1.44
N ALA A 192 -10.20 -11.43 0.28
CA ALA A 192 -11.18 -12.46 0.01
C ALA A 192 -10.98 -13.70 0.89
N ALA A 193 -9.73 -14.14 1.08
CA ALA A 193 -9.40 -15.24 1.99
C ALA A 193 -9.74 -14.91 3.45
N ALA A 194 -9.53 -13.66 3.86
CA ALA A 194 -9.91 -13.18 5.19
C ALA A 194 -11.44 -13.18 5.36
N ALA A 195 -12.16 -12.49 4.46
CA ALA A 195 -13.61 -12.27 4.54
C ALA A 195 -14.42 -13.57 4.39
N ALA A 196 -14.15 -14.36 3.35
CA ALA A 196 -14.89 -15.60 3.10
C ALA A 196 -14.45 -16.76 4.00
N ARG A 197 -13.38 -16.60 4.79
CA ARG A 197 -12.83 -17.63 5.69
C ARG A 197 -12.52 -18.95 4.96
N VAL A 198 -11.96 -18.84 3.76
CA VAL A 198 -11.71 -19.97 2.83
C VAL A 198 -10.22 -20.13 2.51
N ASP A 199 -9.88 -21.30 1.97
CA ASP A 199 -8.57 -21.59 1.39
C ASP A 199 -8.28 -20.81 0.10
N PHE A 200 -7.00 -20.74 -0.28
CA PHE A 200 -6.48 -19.95 -1.40
C PHE A 200 -7.24 -20.11 -2.73
N LEU A 201 -7.57 -21.35 -3.15
CA LEU A 201 -8.27 -21.57 -4.42
C LEU A 201 -9.68 -20.97 -4.45
N LYS A 202 -10.42 -21.11 -3.35
CA LYS A 202 -11.76 -20.51 -3.19
C LYS A 202 -11.66 -18.98 -3.05
N ALA A 203 -10.60 -18.47 -2.43
CA ALA A 203 -10.33 -17.04 -2.38
C ALA A 203 -10.07 -16.48 -3.80
N GLY A 204 -9.40 -17.25 -4.67
CA GLY A 204 -9.19 -16.88 -6.07
C GLY A 204 -10.50 -16.71 -6.84
N SER A 205 -11.44 -17.65 -6.73
CA SER A 205 -12.75 -17.52 -7.40
C SER A 205 -13.60 -16.37 -6.83
N ALA A 206 -13.50 -16.10 -5.53
CA ALA A 206 -14.11 -14.91 -4.93
C ALA A 206 -13.50 -13.61 -5.48
N THR A 207 -12.17 -13.55 -5.60
CA THR A 207 -11.43 -12.40 -6.11
C THR A 207 -11.86 -12.02 -7.52
N VAL A 208 -11.97 -13.00 -8.42
CA VAL A 208 -12.43 -12.76 -9.80
C VAL A 208 -13.86 -12.20 -9.82
N ARG A 209 -14.75 -12.75 -8.98
CA ARG A 209 -16.13 -12.24 -8.87
C ARG A 209 -16.19 -10.82 -8.32
N TRP A 210 -15.35 -10.48 -7.35
CA TRP A 210 -15.26 -9.13 -6.81
C TRP A 210 -14.80 -8.16 -7.90
N TRP A 211 -13.72 -8.49 -8.61
CA TRP A 211 -13.23 -7.71 -9.75
C TRP A 211 -14.31 -7.46 -10.80
N ALA A 212 -15.04 -8.51 -11.21
CA ALA A 212 -16.11 -8.38 -12.19
C ALA A 212 -17.19 -7.35 -11.77
N ARG A 213 -17.43 -7.18 -10.46
CA ARG A 213 -18.44 -6.26 -9.92
C ARG A 213 -17.92 -4.86 -9.66
N VAL A 214 -16.64 -4.69 -9.30
CA VAL A 214 -16.10 -3.39 -8.86
C VAL A 214 -14.96 -2.84 -9.71
N TRP A 215 -14.63 -3.45 -10.85
CA TRP A 215 -13.53 -2.99 -11.70
C TRP A 215 -13.67 -1.51 -12.09
N LEU A 216 -14.86 -1.03 -12.46
CA LEU A 216 -15.06 0.34 -12.90
C LEU A 216 -14.89 1.34 -11.73
N PRO A 217 -15.55 1.16 -10.57
CA PRO A 217 -15.25 1.97 -9.39
C PRO A 217 -13.77 1.92 -8.97
N MET A 218 -13.11 0.76 -9.09
CA MET A 218 -11.69 0.61 -8.74
C MET A 218 -10.80 1.37 -9.72
N LEU A 219 -11.14 1.36 -11.01
CA LEU A 219 -10.46 2.16 -12.02
C LEU A 219 -10.59 3.66 -11.72
N MET A 220 -11.77 4.14 -11.33
CA MET A 220 -11.95 5.55 -10.93
C MET A 220 -11.11 5.91 -9.70
N LEU A 221 -11.02 4.99 -8.73
CA LEU A 221 -10.15 5.15 -7.56
C LEU A 221 -8.67 5.19 -7.99
N ALA A 222 -8.24 4.30 -8.89
CA ALA A 222 -6.87 4.28 -9.39
C ALA A 222 -6.50 5.58 -10.15
N LEU A 223 -7.40 6.07 -11.03
CA LEU A 223 -7.19 7.29 -11.81
C LEU A 223 -6.98 8.55 -10.96
N THR A 224 -7.44 8.54 -9.71
CA THR A 224 -7.30 9.68 -8.78
C THR A 224 -6.26 9.43 -7.70
N ALA A 225 -6.11 8.18 -7.25
CA ALA A 225 -5.09 7.77 -6.30
C ALA A 225 -3.67 7.80 -6.88
N VAL A 226 -3.47 7.42 -8.16
CA VAL A 226 -2.14 7.39 -8.77
C VAL A 226 -1.54 8.79 -8.89
N PRO A 227 -2.25 9.82 -9.40
CA PRO A 227 -1.77 11.20 -9.33
C PRO A 227 -1.45 11.67 -7.91
N LEU A 228 -2.27 11.26 -6.93
CA LEU A 228 -2.04 11.62 -5.53
C LEU A 228 -0.78 10.95 -4.97
N LEU A 229 -0.51 9.69 -5.33
CA LEU A 229 0.71 8.97 -4.97
C LEU A 229 1.94 9.53 -5.70
N ALA A 230 1.79 10.02 -6.94
CA ALA A 230 2.84 10.75 -7.65
C ALA A 230 3.19 12.08 -6.95
N LEU A 231 2.17 12.82 -6.49
CA LEU A 231 2.37 14.04 -5.70
C LEU A 231 2.99 13.75 -4.34
N LEU A 232 2.63 12.63 -3.70
CA LEU A 232 3.33 12.15 -2.50
C LEU A 232 4.80 11.90 -2.82
N GLU A 233 5.11 11.14 -3.86
CA GLU A 233 6.49 10.83 -4.27
C GLU A 233 7.30 12.12 -4.44
N TYR A 234 6.75 13.10 -5.14
CA TYR A 234 7.39 14.40 -5.30
C TYR A 234 7.56 15.14 -3.98
N SER A 235 6.53 15.15 -3.14
CA SER A 235 6.56 15.80 -1.82
C SER A 235 7.62 15.20 -0.91
N LEU A 236 7.80 13.88 -0.94
CA LEU A 236 8.83 13.17 -0.16
C LEU A 236 10.23 13.61 -0.57
N HIS A 237 10.49 13.78 -1.87
CA HIS A 237 11.78 14.29 -2.37
C HIS A 237 12.02 15.77 -2.09
N LEU A 238 10.96 16.56 -1.83
CA LEU A 238 11.10 17.95 -1.41
C LEU A 238 11.45 18.07 0.08
N LEU A 239 11.24 17.04 0.89
CA LEU A 239 11.48 17.09 2.35
C LEU A 239 12.90 17.55 2.73
N PRO A 240 13.99 17.09 2.10
CA PRO A 240 15.33 17.57 2.44
C PRO A 240 15.56 19.06 2.16
N ALA A 241 14.80 19.65 1.23
CA ALA A 241 14.86 21.09 0.96
C ALA A 241 14.09 21.92 2.01
N VAL A 242 13.14 21.30 2.72
CA VAL A 242 12.29 21.96 3.73
C VAL A 242 12.82 21.73 5.15
N ILE A 243 13.37 20.55 5.43
CA ILE A 243 13.88 20.15 6.74
C ILE A 243 15.40 20.01 6.65
N PRO A 244 16.19 20.69 7.51
CA PRO A 244 17.64 20.61 7.45
C PRO A 244 18.19 19.17 7.55
N PRO A 245 19.27 18.82 6.82
CA PRO A 245 19.83 17.46 6.78
C PRO A 245 20.36 16.98 8.14
N ALA A 246 20.73 17.89 9.05
CA ALA A 246 21.08 17.53 10.43
C ALA A 246 19.90 16.91 11.22
N ARG A 247 18.68 16.97 10.70
CA ARG A 247 17.45 16.41 11.29
C ARG A 247 16.96 15.18 10.56
N VAL A 248 17.87 14.25 10.23
CA VAL A 248 17.55 12.98 9.53
C VAL A 248 16.37 12.24 10.18
N VAL A 249 16.34 12.14 11.50
CA VAL A 249 15.24 11.47 12.21
C VAL A 249 13.89 12.15 11.96
N THR A 250 13.85 13.48 11.92
CA THR A 250 12.63 14.24 11.62
C THR A 250 12.21 14.07 10.17
N GLN A 251 13.15 14.04 9.23
CA GLN A 251 12.87 13.76 7.82
C GLN A 251 12.29 12.36 7.63
N LEU A 252 12.92 11.35 8.23
CA LEU A 252 12.45 9.96 8.21
C LEU A 252 11.05 9.84 8.82
N LEU A 253 10.81 10.48 9.96
CA LEU A 253 9.51 10.48 10.61
C LEU A 253 8.45 11.13 9.73
N ALA A 254 8.73 12.32 9.18
CA ALA A 254 7.79 13.04 8.32
C ALA A 254 7.44 12.24 7.05
N ALA A 255 8.46 11.67 6.40
CA ALA A 255 8.28 10.80 5.23
C ALA A 255 7.43 9.58 5.57
N SER A 256 7.77 8.88 6.65
CA SER A 256 7.06 7.67 7.10
C SER A 256 5.61 7.96 7.47
N VAL A 257 5.33 9.11 8.10
CA VAL A 257 3.97 9.54 8.45
C VAL A 257 3.14 9.82 7.20
N LEU A 258 3.67 10.60 6.25
CA LEU A 258 2.97 10.94 5.01
C LEU A 258 2.66 9.70 4.19
N GLU A 259 3.67 8.83 4.02
CA GLU A 259 3.54 7.58 3.28
C GLU A 259 2.55 6.63 3.96
N ALA A 260 2.71 6.34 5.25
CA ALA A 260 1.83 5.44 5.97
C ALA A 260 0.39 5.94 6.00
N ALA A 261 0.18 7.26 6.16
CA ALA A 261 -1.16 7.83 6.22
C ALA A 261 -1.88 7.68 4.87
N LEU A 262 -1.21 8.05 3.77
CA LEU A 262 -1.81 7.96 2.44
C LEU A 262 -2.02 6.50 2.03
N HIS A 263 -1.02 5.63 2.25
CA HIS A 263 -1.12 4.21 1.96
C HIS A 263 -2.27 3.56 2.72
N SER A 264 -2.33 3.76 4.04
CA SER A 264 -3.39 3.17 4.87
C SER A 264 -4.77 3.67 4.46
N TRP A 265 -4.90 4.96 4.13
CA TRP A 265 -6.17 5.54 3.71
C TRP A 265 -6.64 5.00 2.36
N LEU A 266 -5.76 4.91 1.37
CA LEU A 266 -6.07 4.35 0.07
C LEU A 266 -6.34 2.84 0.14
N PHE A 267 -5.58 2.10 0.95
CA PHE A 267 -5.83 0.68 1.21
C PHE A 267 -7.23 0.46 1.79
N VAL A 268 -7.60 1.16 2.86
CA VAL A 268 -8.92 0.99 3.50
C VAL A 268 -10.03 1.39 2.52
N SER A 269 -9.83 2.45 1.75
CA SER A 269 -10.77 2.89 0.72
C SER A 269 -11.00 1.78 -0.33
N ALA A 270 -9.92 1.24 -0.89
CA ALA A 270 -9.98 0.18 -1.88
C ALA A 270 -10.56 -1.12 -1.29
N ALA A 271 -10.23 -1.47 -0.04
CA ALA A 271 -10.77 -2.62 0.67
C ALA A 271 -12.29 -2.49 0.91
N LEU A 272 -12.77 -1.30 1.32
CA LEU A 272 -14.21 -1.02 1.47
C LEU A 272 -14.94 -1.20 0.14
N LEU A 273 -14.34 -0.75 -0.97
CA LEU A 273 -14.90 -0.86 -2.30
C LEU A 273 -15.02 -2.33 -2.75
N LEU A 274 -13.95 -3.11 -2.57
CA LEU A 274 -13.93 -4.55 -2.88
C LEU A 274 -14.97 -5.32 -2.06
N LEU A 275 -15.08 -5.03 -0.77
CA LEU A 275 -16.07 -5.69 0.09
C LEU A 275 -17.50 -5.33 -0.28
N ARG A 276 -17.78 -4.11 -0.79
CA ARG A 276 -19.10 -3.79 -1.36
C ARG A 276 -19.43 -4.68 -2.56
N GLY A 277 -18.46 -4.96 -3.42
CA GLY A 277 -18.61 -5.92 -4.53
C GLY A 277 -18.81 -7.37 -4.07
N GLY A 278 -18.25 -7.73 -2.93
CA GLY A 278 -18.32 -9.07 -2.35
C GLY A 278 -19.58 -9.39 -1.56
N TYR A 279 -20.24 -8.39 -0.96
CA TYR A 279 -21.39 -8.56 -0.07
C TYR A 279 -22.76 -8.21 -0.69
N LEU A 280 -22.80 -7.68 -1.91
CA LEU A 280 -24.06 -7.52 -2.64
C LEU A 280 -24.45 -8.88 -3.24
N ASP A 281 -25.15 -9.72 -2.45
CA ASP A 281 -26.23 -10.63 -2.88
C ASP A 281 -26.78 -11.59 -1.79
N ASP A 282 -26.57 -11.35 -0.50
CA ASP A 282 -27.21 -12.15 0.57
C ASP A 282 -27.92 -11.31 1.65
N ASP A 283 -28.50 -10.17 1.28
CA ASP A 283 -29.50 -9.54 2.15
C ASP A 283 -30.72 -9.04 1.37
N PRO A 284 -31.74 -9.90 1.16
CA PRO A 284 -33.07 -9.47 0.82
C PRO A 284 -33.89 -9.24 2.11
N SER A 285 -33.45 -8.37 3.02
CA SER A 285 -34.31 -7.98 4.14
C SER A 285 -33.82 -6.78 4.95
N HIS A 286 -34.07 -5.56 4.47
CA HIS A 286 -34.65 -4.53 5.33
C HIS A 286 -35.54 -3.63 4.49
N VAL A 287 -36.84 -3.84 4.68
CA VAL A 287 -37.94 -2.88 4.46
C VAL A 287 -37.62 -1.57 5.17
#